data_AF-D0MRL3-F1
#
_entry.id   AF-D0MRL3-F1
#
_cell.length_a   1.000
_cell.length_b   1.000
_cell.length_c   1.000
_cell.angle_alpha   90.00
_cell.angle_beta   90.00
_cell.angle_gamma   90.00
#
_symmetry.space_group_name_H-M   'P 1'
#
loop_
_entity.id
_entity.type
_entity.pdbx_description
1 polymer ?
#
loop_
_entity_poly.entity_id
_entity_poly.type
_entity_poly.pdbx_seq_one_letter_code
_entity_poly.pdbx_strand_id
1 'polypeptide(L)'
;MGSATRVAAASGYPSFVKIVEVGPRDGLQNEKTNVSTDDKVKFINLLSETGLSAIEATSFVSPKWVPQMADNAYVLKGISRKQGVSYPVLTPNIKGFDSAVAAGAEEVAIFGAASEAFSQKNINCSIEESLERFRPVCEKANSLGIRVRGYVSCVLGCPYQGPVDPSAVATVALKMLEMGCYEVSLGDTIGVGNPASTLAMLQATKQVIPAERLAVHFHDTYGQALSNILIALQEGIAVVDSSAAGLGGCPYASGASGNVATEDVLYMVHGLGIQTGVNLDKVIEAGDFITKLLDRPTHSKSSLMPTHIIKVAKSHFFPSLLFCTRMGSSNSKSKQHASSTGGADSGAGASGVRAQITSKDKAILDLKNARDRLKKYQSRLDIEANQLHDSAKRLLQAGKRDRAKLALKLKKYKEQQMHQADEHLIQVLGMLDTVEWETQQLQVFEGLKAGNSILNAIHKEMSVEAVEELMLETEEAQVTANEISRIIGGNLTVEDEDAVLSELAEIEKLEADALAAAMPPDPTAALNTADISMDVIAATSTEAGAKSKTRAVKNKQEAVAILG
;
A
#
# COMPACT_ATOMS: atom_id res chain seq x y z
N MET A 1 8.44 -32.82 38.62
CA MET A 1 8.22 -32.99 37.16
C MET A 1 6.80 -32.56 36.86
N GLY A 2 6.59 -31.27 36.54
CA GLY A 2 5.27 -30.76 36.17
C GLY A 2 5.09 -30.91 34.67
N SER A 3 4.19 -31.80 34.25
CA SER A 3 3.83 -31.98 32.85
C SER A 3 3.23 -30.68 32.31
N ALA A 4 3.94 -30.03 31.39
CA ALA A 4 3.39 -28.93 30.60
C ALA A 4 2.22 -29.46 29.77
N THR A 5 1.01 -29.03 30.09
CA THR A 5 -0.18 -29.30 29.26
C THR A 5 0.03 -28.61 27.92
N ARG A 6 0.50 -29.34 26.91
CA ARG A 6 0.35 -28.92 25.52
C ARG A 6 -1.15 -28.78 25.29
N VAL A 7 -1.62 -27.61 24.89
CA VAL A 7 -2.94 -27.48 24.27
C VAL A 7 -2.89 -28.40 23.07
N ALA A 8 -3.57 -29.55 23.16
CA ALA A 8 -3.69 -30.46 22.02
C ALA A 8 -4.31 -29.66 20.89
N ALA A 9 -3.75 -29.75 19.67
CA ALA A 9 -4.37 -29.17 18.50
C ALA A 9 -5.83 -29.64 18.47
N ALA A 10 -6.76 -28.70 18.65
CA ALA A 10 -8.17 -29.04 18.72
C ALA A 10 -8.55 -29.75 17.42
N SER A 11 -9.16 -30.92 17.53
CA SER A 11 -9.68 -31.68 16.39
C SER A 11 -10.66 -30.80 15.62
N GLY A 12 -10.22 -30.19 14.52
CA GLY A 12 -11.01 -29.21 13.76
C GLY A 12 -10.20 -28.11 13.05
N TYR A 13 -8.88 -28.00 13.28
CA TYR A 13 -8.02 -27.02 12.59
C TYR A 13 -6.88 -27.68 11.80
N PRO A 14 -6.34 -27.00 10.76
CA PRO A 14 -5.08 -27.39 10.14
C PRO A 14 -3.95 -27.46 11.16
N SER A 15 -3.05 -28.43 11.01
CA SER A 15 -1.85 -28.55 11.85
C SER A 15 -0.82 -27.45 11.57
N PHE A 16 -0.83 -26.93 10.35
CA PHE A 16 0.05 -25.88 9.87
C PHE A 16 -0.74 -24.84 9.06
N VAL A 17 -0.42 -23.56 9.24
CA VAL A 17 -0.97 -22.45 8.46
C VAL A 17 0.17 -21.68 7.79
N LYS A 18 0.08 -21.55 6.47
CA LYS A 18 0.96 -20.72 5.65
C LYS A 18 0.48 -19.27 5.73
N ILE A 19 1.34 -18.37 6.20
CA ILE A 19 1.09 -16.93 6.15
C ILE A 19 1.72 -16.37 4.87
N VAL A 20 0.93 -15.67 4.07
CA VAL A 20 1.42 -14.89 2.93
C VAL A 20 1.44 -13.42 3.33
N GLU A 21 2.63 -12.88 3.46
CA GLU A 21 2.83 -11.49 3.88
C GLU A 21 2.69 -10.56 2.68
N VAL A 22 1.64 -9.73 2.67
CA VAL A 22 1.32 -8.81 1.56
C VAL A 22 1.70 -7.35 1.86
N GLY A 23 2.28 -7.07 3.03
CA GLY A 23 2.66 -5.72 3.46
C GLY A 23 3.51 -4.94 2.46
N PRO A 24 4.59 -5.50 1.88
CA PRO A 24 5.43 -4.77 0.93
C PRO A 24 4.75 -4.38 -0.38
N ARG A 25 3.75 -5.15 -0.83
CA ARG A 25 2.95 -4.84 -2.02
C ARG A 25 1.65 -4.17 -1.61
N ASP A 26 0.67 -4.94 -1.19
CA ASP A 26 -0.70 -4.48 -0.94
C ASP A 26 -0.78 -3.48 0.22
N GLY A 27 0.00 -3.71 1.28
CA GLY A 27 0.10 -2.80 2.41
C GLY A 27 0.66 -1.44 2.02
N LEU A 28 1.77 -1.40 1.28
CA LEU A 28 2.38 -0.14 0.86
C LEU A 28 1.63 0.54 -0.29
N GLN A 29 0.92 -0.20 -1.15
CA GLN A 29 0.35 0.32 -2.41
C GLN A 29 -0.45 1.62 -2.28
N ASN A 30 -1.22 1.74 -1.20
CA ASN A 30 -2.11 2.87 -0.94
C ASN A 30 -1.58 3.83 0.16
N GLU A 31 -0.33 3.66 0.60
CA GLU A 31 0.27 4.58 1.56
C GLU A 31 0.57 5.93 0.90
N LYS A 32 0.27 7.01 1.63
CA LYS A 32 0.50 8.38 1.15
C LYS A 32 1.98 8.77 1.21
N THR A 33 2.69 8.24 2.20
CA THR A 33 4.10 8.51 2.42
C THR A 33 4.93 7.67 1.47
N ASN A 34 5.68 8.32 0.58
CA ASN A 34 6.53 7.62 -0.37
C ASN A 34 7.73 6.96 0.34
N VAL A 35 7.68 5.64 0.47
CA VAL A 35 8.80 4.83 0.99
C VAL A 35 9.89 4.66 -0.08
N SER A 36 11.16 4.87 0.29
CA SER A 36 12.30 4.72 -0.61
C SER A 36 12.50 3.26 -1.05
N THR A 37 13.16 3.05 -2.19
CA THR A 37 13.48 1.71 -2.70
C THR A 37 14.32 0.90 -1.70
N ASP A 38 15.34 1.52 -1.11
CA ASP A 38 16.21 0.87 -0.12
C ASP A 38 15.45 0.47 1.13
N ASP A 39 14.50 1.28 1.57
CA ASP A 39 13.65 0.97 2.72
C ASP A 39 12.67 -0.18 2.41
N LYS A 40 12.09 -0.23 1.20
CA LYS A 40 11.26 -1.38 0.77
C LYS A 40 12.08 -2.67 0.74
N VAL A 41 13.28 -2.63 0.16
CA VAL A 41 14.22 -3.77 0.13
C VAL A 41 14.56 -4.21 1.55
N LYS A 42 14.89 -3.26 2.44
CA LYS A 42 15.18 -3.54 3.84
C LYS A 42 13.99 -4.16 4.56
N PHE A 43 12.77 -3.66 4.33
CA PHE A 43 11.56 -4.20 4.90
C PHE A 43 11.33 -5.67 4.48
N ILE A 44 11.44 -5.98 3.19
CA ILE A 44 11.31 -7.36 2.68
C ILE A 44 12.39 -8.28 3.24
N ASN A 45 13.63 -7.79 3.36
CA ASN A 45 14.73 -8.57 3.94
C ASN A 45 14.49 -8.85 5.44
N LEU A 46 13.97 -7.89 6.21
CA LEU A 46 13.57 -8.11 7.61
C LEU A 46 12.46 -9.17 7.70
N LEU A 47 11.45 -9.09 6.84
CA LEU A 47 10.37 -10.08 6.77
C LEU A 47 10.89 -11.47 6.39
N SER A 48 11.88 -11.57 5.50
CA SER A 48 12.52 -12.84 5.13
C SER A 48 13.22 -13.52 6.31
N GLU A 49 13.61 -12.77 7.33
CA GLU A 49 14.25 -13.29 8.54
C GLU A 49 13.27 -13.81 9.60
N THR A 50 11.97 -13.64 9.38
CA THR A 50 10.91 -14.04 10.33
C THR A 50 10.57 -15.52 10.27
N GLY A 51 10.81 -16.19 9.14
CA GLY A 51 10.32 -17.55 8.88
C GLY A 51 9.05 -17.61 8.02
N LEU A 52 8.57 -16.47 7.51
CA LEU A 52 7.57 -16.42 6.45
C LEU A 52 8.03 -17.22 5.22
N SER A 53 7.14 -18.00 4.62
CA SER A 53 7.42 -18.79 3.42
C SER A 53 7.05 -18.07 2.12
N ALA A 54 6.25 -17.01 2.19
CA ALA A 54 5.82 -16.22 1.04
C ALA A 54 5.68 -14.75 1.42
N ILE A 55 6.33 -13.86 0.66
CA ILE A 55 6.30 -12.41 0.87
C ILE A 55 6.01 -11.75 -0.48
N GLU A 56 4.84 -11.14 -0.62
CA GLU A 56 4.47 -10.42 -1.84
C GLU A 56 5.29 -9.14 -1.95
N ALA A 57 6.29 -9.17 -2.83
CA ALA A 57 7.39 -8.22 -2.79
C ALA A 57 7.05 -6.88 -3.43
N THR A 58 6.33 -6.88 -4.56
CA THR A 58 5.99 -5.67 -5.32
C THR A 58 4.96 -5.95 -6.42
N SER A 59 4.64 -4.92 -7.22
CA SER A 59 3.65 -4.96 -8.30
C SER A 59 4.21 -4.33 -9.59
N PHE A 60 4.15 -5.05 -10.70
CA PHE A 60 4.53 -4.59 -12.04
C PHE A 60 3.35 -3.91 -12.75
N VAL A 61 2.76 -2.95 -12.05
CA VAL A 61 1.69 -2.06 -12.55
C VAL A 61 2.28 -0.79 -13.14
N SER A 62 1.44 -0.01 -13.84
CA SER A 62 1.86 1.29 -14.36
C SER A 62 2.21 2.26 -13.22
N PRO A 63 3.43 2.85 -13.22
CA PRO A 63 3.83 3.89 -12.26
C PRO A 63 2.90 5.10 -12.24
N LYS A 64 2.21 5.36 -13.36
CA LYS A 64 1.23 6.46 -13.47
C LYS A 64 0.05 6.27 -12.53
N TRP A 65 -0.43 5.03 -12.40
CA TRP A 65 -1.61 4.70 -11.59
C TRP A 65 -1.24 4.38 -10.15
N VAL A 66 -0.07 3.78 -9.93
CA VAL A 66 0.42 3.36 -8.61
C VAL A 66 1.88 3.80 -8.45
N PRO A 67 2.14 5.09 -8.13
CA PRO A 67 3.50 5.62 -8.00
C PRO A 67 4.34 4.89 -6.94
N GLN A 68 3.69 4.42 -5.88
CA GLN A 68 4.33 3.72 -4.78
C GLN A 68 5.01 2.41 -5.23
N MET A 69 4.61 1.83 -6.37
CA MET A 69 5.16 0.60 -6.94
C MET A 69 6.06 0.85 -8.16
N ALA A 70 6.42 2.10 -8.44
CA ALA A 70 7.20 2.46 -9.63
C ALA A 70 8.61 1.83 -9.69
N ASP A 71 9.19 1.54 -8.53
CA ASP A 71 10.52 0.98 -8.35
C ASP A 71 10.55 -0.56 -8.29
N ASN A 72 9.46 -1.22 -8.73
CA ASN A 72 9.26 -2.68 -8.68
C ASN A 72 10.49 -3.51 -9.10
N ALA A 73 11.08 -3.24 -10.25
CA ALA A 73 12.23 -3.97 -10.76
C ALA A 73 13.48 -3.81 -9.89
N TYR A 74 13.68 -2.63 -9.31
CA TYR A 74 14.81 -2.36 -8.41
C TYR A 74 14.62 -3.04 -7.06
N VAL A 75 13.39 -3.00 -6.52
CA VAL A 75 13.03 -3.70 -5.29
C VAL A 75 13.27 -5.21 -5.45
N LEU A 76 12.72 -5.83 -6.50
CA LEU A 76 12.83 -7.27 -6.70
C LEU A 76 14.28 -7.75 -6.92
N LYS A 77 15.12 -6.93 -7.55
CA LYS A 77 16.55 -7.21 -7.72
C LYS A 77 17.39 -6.93 -6.48
N GLY A 78 16.96 -5.99 -5.63
CA GLY A 78 17.69 -5.57 -4.44
C GLY A 78 17.50 -6.47 -3.21
N ILE A 79 16.44 -7.28 -3.17
CA ILE A 79 16.18 -8.17 -2.04
C ILE A 79 17.18 -9.31 -1.94
N SER A 80 17.50 -9.68 -0.70
CA SER A 80 18.31 -10.85 -0.38
C SER A 80 17.40 -12.07 -0.29
N ARG A 81 17.32 -12.83 -1.38
CA ARG A 81 16.45 -14.01 -1.47
C ARG A 81 16.90 -15.10 -0.50
N LYS A 82 15.99 -15.49 0.39
CA LYS A 82 16.22 -16.57 1.34
C LYS A 82 15.72 -17.90 0.78
N GLN A 83 16.53 -18.95 0.93
CA GLN A 83 16.13 -20.29 0.50
C GLN A 83 14.85 -20.73 1.22
N GLY A 84 13.86 -21.22 0.46
CA GLY A 84 12.58 -21.66 0.98
C GLY A 84 11.53 -20.56 1.16
N VAL A 85 11.83 -19.32 0.77
CA VAL A 85 10.88 -18.19 0.76
C VAL A 85 10.56 -17.82 -0.69
N SER A 86 9.26 -17.76 -1.03
CA SER A 86 8.81 -17.24 -2.32
C SER A 86 8.56 -15.74 -2.24
N TYR A 87 8.82 -15.04 -3.35
CA TYR A 87 8.65 -13.59 -3.48
C TYR A 87 7.68 -13.27 -4.63
N PRO A 88 6.38 -13.60 -4.49
CA PRO A 88 5.41 -13.34 -5.55
C PRO A 88 5.30 -11.85 -5.86
N VAL A 89 5.02 -11.53 -7.13
CA VAL A 89 4.80 -10.16 -7.59
C VAL A 89 3.55 -10.06 -8.44
N LEU A 90 2.82 -8.96 -8.33
CA LEU A 90 1.58 -8.75 -9.08
C LEU A 90 1.88 -8.36 -10.54
N THR A 91 1.24 -9.02 -11.50
CA THR A 91 1.40 -8.79 -12.94
C THR A 91 0.04 -8.59 -13.62
N PRO A 92 -0.45 -7.35 -13.76
CA PRO A 92 -1.80 -7.06 -14.28
C PRO A 92 -2.00 -7.33 -15.77
N ASN A 93 -0.92 -7.54 -16.53
CA ASN A 93 -0.95 -7.74 -17.97
C ASN A 93 0.38 -8.34 -18.46
N ILE A 94 0.44 -8.72 -19.74
CA ILE A 94 1.60 -9.36 -20.34
C ILE A 94 2.88 -8.50 -20.31
N LYS A 95 2.77 -7.18 -20.41
CA LYS A 95 3.93 -6.27 -20.34
C LYS A 95 4.52 -6.24 -18.93
N GLY A 96 3.64 -6.19 -17.91
CA GLY A 96 4.03 -6.28 -16.51
C GLY A 96 4.66 -7.64 -16.19
N PHE A 97 4.08 -8.72 -16.73
CA PHE A 97 4.64 -10.06 -16.62
C PHE A 97 6.05 -10.16 -17.21
N ASP A 98 6.26 -9.71 -18.44
CA ASP A 98 7.58 -9.76 -19.09
C ASP A 98 8.64 -8.96 -18.32
N SER A 99 8.23 -7.81 -17.76
CA SER A 99 9.09 -6.99 -16.90
C SER A 99 9.42 -7.70 -15.58
N ALA A 100 8.45 -8.40 -14.99
CA ALA A 100 8.65 -9.20 -13.77
C ALA A 100 9.64 -10.35 -14.00
N VAL A 101 9.49 -11.08 -15.11
CA VAL A 101 10.41 -12.16 -15.50
C VAL A 101 11.81 -11.61 -15.74
N ALA A 102 11.96 -10.49 -16.44
CA ALA A 102 13.24 -9.82 -16.64
C ALA A 102 13.90 -9.32 -15.34
N ALA A 103 13.10 -9.11 -14.29
CA ALA A 103 13.57 -8.77 -12.95
C ALA A 103 13.83 -10.01 -12.06
N GLY A 104 13.58 -11.22 -12.56
CA GLY A 104 13.83 -12.48 -11.85
C GLY A 104 12.64 -12.97 -11.01
N ALA A 105 11.40 -12.63 -11.36
CA ALA A 105 10.23 -13.20 -10.70
C ALA A 105 10.14 -14.71 -10.95
N GLU A 106 9.97 -15.49 -9.87
CA GLU A 106 9.78 -16.95 -9.91
C GLU A 106 8.32 -17.36 -9.63
N GLU A 107 7.53 -16.40 -9.16
CA GLU A 107 6.11 -16.54 -8.89
C GLU A 107 5.42 -15.19 -9.18
N VAL A 108 4.27 -15.24 -9.84
CA VAL A 108 3.50 -14.05 -10.19
C VAL A 108 2.06 -14.17 -9.71
N ALA A 109 1.37 -13.05 -9.59
CA ALA A 109 -0.02 -12.99 -9.21
C ALA A 109 -0.88 -12.21 -10.23
N ILE A 110 -2.08 -12.70 -10.48
CA ILE A 110 -3.13 -12.01 -11.23
C ILE A 110 -4.34 -11.76 -10.31
N PHE A 111 -5.20 -10.83 -10.69
CA PHE A 111 -6.37 -10.46 -9.88
C PHE A 111 -7.63 -10.31 -10.75
N GLY A 112 -8.72 -10.89 -10.28
CA GLY A 112 -10.07 -10.68 -10.79
C GLY A 112 -11.01 -10.24 -9.67
N ALA A 113 -12.29 -10.22 -9.97
CA ALA A 113 -13.34 -9.84 -9.03
C ALA A 113 -14.58 -10.72 -9.18
N ALA A 114 -15.34 -10.87 -8.11
CA ALA A 114 -16.63 -11.55 -8.11
C ALA A 114 -17.83 -10.61 -8.37
N SER A 115 -17.58 -9.33 -8.69
CA SER A 115 -18.61 -8.34 -9.02
C SER A 115 -18.33 -7.64 -10.33
N GLU A 116 -19.30 -7.67 -11.24
CA GLU A 116 -19.23 -6.98 -12.53
C GLU A 116 -19.08 -5.47 -12.35
N ALA A 117 -19.83 -4.88 -11.42
CA ALA A 117 -19.73 -3.45 -11.12
C ALA A 117 -18.33 -3.04 -10.64
N PHE A 118 -17.65 -3.92 -9.89
CA PHE A 118 -16.28 -3.68 -9.44
C PHE A 118 -15.28 -3.84 -10.58
N SER A 119 -15.41 -4.89 -11.39
CA SER A 119 -14.57 -5.10 -12.57
C SER A 119 -14.67 -3.92 -13.54
N GLN A 120 -15.90 -3.49 -13.85
CA GLN A 120 -16.13 -2.36 -14.76
C GLN A 120 -15.53 -1.06 -14.23
N LYS A 121 -15.63 -0.77 -12.93
CA LYS A 121 -15.06 0.47 -12.36
C LYS A 121 -13.54 0.44 -12.20
N ASN A 122 -12.96 -0.73 -11.95
CA ASN A 122 -11.52 -0.83 -11.67
C ASN A 122 -10.68 -1.05 -12.93
N ILE A 123 -11.20 -1.78 -13.92
CA ILE A 123 -10.45 -2.17 -15.12
C ILE A 123 -11.22 -1.96 -16.44
N ASN A 124 -12.41 -1.33 -16.39
CA ASN A 124 -13.23 -0.98 -17.56
C ASN A 124 -13.55 -2.17 -18.47
N CYS A 125 -13.81 -3.34 -17.89
CA CYS A 125 -14.29 -4.51 -18.60
C CYS A 125 -15.08 -5.44 -17.68
N SER A 126 -15.83 -6.36 -18.27
CA SER A 126 -16.51 -7.44 -17.56
C SER A 126 -15.52 -8.40 -16.89
N ILE A 127 -16.03 -9.24 -15.98
CA ILE A 127 -15.24 -10.30 -15.35
C ILE A 127 -14.69 -11.25 -16.42
N GLU A 128 -15.50 -11.65 -17.40
CA GLU A 128 -15.08 -12.60 -18.44
C GLU A 128 -13.94 -12.04 -19.28
N GLU A 129 -14.07 -10.80 -19.75
CA GLU A 129 -13.02 -10.12 -20.52
C GLU A 129 -11.75 -9.95 -19.69
N SER A 130 -11.87 -9.71 -18.38
CA SER A 130 -10.71 -9.61 -17.50
C SER A 130 -9.94 -10.92 -17.42
N LEU A 131 -10.65 -12.05 -17.26
CA LEU A 131 -10.04 -13.37 -17.20
C LEU A 131 -9.38 -13.73 -18.52
N GLU A 132 -10.02 -13.39 -19.65
CA GLU A 132 -9.43 -13.62 -20.97
C GLU A 132 -8.18 -12.78 -21.21
N ARG A 133 -8.10 -11.56 -20.66
CA ARG A 133 -6.86 -10.75 -20.68
C ARG A 133 -5.73 -11.38 -19.85
N PHE A 134 -6.06 -12.16 -18.82
CA PHE A 134 -5.06 -12.86 -18.00
C PHE A 134 -4.63 -14.21 -18.57
N ARG A 135 -5.43 -14.85 -19.44
CA ARG A 135 -5.09 -16.15 -20.05
C ARG A 135 -3.70 -16.17 -20.69
N PRO A 136 -3.29 -15.18 -21.52
CA PRO A 136 -1.93 -15.15 -22.08
C PRO A 136 -0.82 -15.06 -21.02
N VAL A 137 -1.08 -14.40 -19.88
CA VAL A 137 -0.14 -14.32 -18.77
C VAL A 137 0.04 -15.70 -18.15
N CYS A 138 -1.06 -16.40 -17.87
CA CYS A 138 -1.03 -17.74 -17.31
C CYS A 138 -0.36 -18.75 -18.25
N GLU A 139 -0.69 -18.73 -19.53
CA GLU A 139 -0.09 -19.61 -20.55
C GLU A 139 1.43 -19.40 -20.65
N LYS A 140 1.87 -18.13 -20.71
CA LYS A 140 3.29 -17.80 -20.77
C LYS A 140 4.01 -18.17 -19.48
N ALA A 141 3.43 -17.90 -18.32
CA ALA A 141 3.98 -18.30 -17.02
C ALA A 141 4.17 -19.82 -16.92
N ASN A 142 3.14 -20.58 -17.30
CA ASN A 142 3.20 -22.04 -17.33
C ASN A 142 4.29 -22.56 -18.29
N SER A 143 4.43 -21.96 -19.47
CA SER A 143 5.49 -22.33 -20.43
C SER A 143 6.91 -22.10 -19.91
N LEU A 144 7.07 -21.15 -18.97
CA LEU A 144 8.34 -20.81 -18.33
C LEU A 144 8.53 -21.52 -16.98
N GLY A 145 7.57 -22.35 -16.54
CA GLY A 145 7.60 -22.99 -15.23
C GLY A 145 7.40 -22.03 -14.04
N ILE A 146 6.87 -20.83 -14.30
CA ILE A 146 6.57 -19.82 -13.28
C ILE A 146 5.15 -20.06 -12.78
N ARG A 147 4.98 -20.19 -11.47
CA ARG A 147 3.66 -20.43 -10.86
C ARG A 147 2.86 -19.13 -10.79
N VAL A 148 1.55 -19.24 -11.00
CA VAL A 148 0.62 -18.10 -10.95
C VAL A 148 -0.35 -18.24 -9.77
N ARG A 149 -0.44 -17.21 -8.93
CA ARG A 149 -1.45 -17.09 -7.87
C ARG A 149 -2.61 -16.22 -8.35
N GLY A 150 -3.84 -16.65 -8.11
CA GLY A 150 -5.04 -15.86 -8.42
C GLY A 150 -5.57 -15.13 -7.20
N TYR A 151 -6.05 -13.90 -7.37
CA TYR A 151 -6.80 -13.17 -6.34
C TYR A 151 -8.21 -12.89 -6.84
N VAL A 152 -9.23 -13.19 -6.05
CA VAL A 152 -10.63 -12.82 -6.34
C VAL A 152 -11.07 -11.75 -5.35
N SER A 153 -11.38 -10.55 -5.84
CA SER A 153 -11.86 -9.43 -5.03
C SER A 153 -13.37 -9.50 -4.80
N CYS A 154 -13.85 -8.79 -3.77
CA CYS A 154 -15.27 -8.63 -3.43
C CYS A 154 -16.00 -9.93 -3.08
N VAL A 155 -15.32 -10.92 -2.47
CA VAL A 155 -15.93 -12.25 -2.23
C VAL A 155 -17.01 -12.26 -1.15
N LEU A 156 -17.01 -11.28 -0.24
CA LEU A 156 -18.02 -11.15 0.83
C LEU A 156 -18.88 -9.88 0.68
N GLY A 157 -18.72 -9.15 -0.42
CA GLY A 157 -19.45 -7.92 -0.69
C GLY A 157 -18.69 -6.99 -1.63
N CYS A 158 -19.44 -6.18 -2.37
CA CYS A 158 -18.95 -5.19 -3.31
C CYS A 158 -19.37 -3.78 -2.88
N PRO A 159 -18.47 -2.77 -2.93
CA PRO A 159 -18.80 -1.40 -2.58
C PRO A 159 -19.80 -0.73 -3.54
N TYR A 160 -20.09 -1.36 -4.69
CA TYR A 160 -20.97 -0.81 -5.74
C TYR A 160 -22.25 -1.60 -5.92
N GLN A 161 -22.15 -2.93 -5.94
CA GLN A 161 -23.29 -3.84 -6.15
C GLN A 161 -23.92 -4.30 -4.83
N GLY A 162 -23.21 -4.17 -3.71
CA GLY A 162 -23.65 -4.69 -2.41
C GLY A 162 -23.36 -6.20 -2.30
N PRO A 163 -24.36 -7.04 -1.93
CA PRO A 163 -24.15 -8.47 -1.76
C PRO A 163 -23.61 -9.16 -3.02
N VAL A 164 -22.69 -10.11 -2.82
CA VAL A 164 -22.12 -10.96 -3.87
C VAL A 164 -22.51 -12.41 -3.59
N ASP A 165 -22.97 -13.11 -4.62
CA ASP A 165 -23.39 -14.51 -4.51
C ASP A 165 -22.17 -15.44 -4.33
N PRO A 166 -22.13 -16.29 -3.29
CA PRO A 166 -21.10 -17.32 -3.10
C PRO A 166 -20.80 -18.18 -4.35
N SER A 167 -21.81 -18.49 -5.16
CA SER A 167 -21.65 -19.29 -6.38
C SER A 167 -20.91 -18.53 -7.48
N ALA A 168 -21.05 -17.20 -7.55
CA ALA A 168 -20.28 -16.36 -8.46
C ALA A 168 -18.79 -16.36 -8.07
N VAL A 169 -18.49 -16.29 -6.77
CA VAL A 169 -17.12 -16.43 -6.25
C VAL A 169 -16.52 -17.78 -6.65
N ALA A 170 -17.27 -18.87 -6.45
CA ALA A 170 -16.84 -20.22 -6.81
C ALA A 170 -16.55 -20.35 -8.32
N THR A 171 -17.40 -19.75 -9.16
CA THR A 171 -17.24 -19.76 -10.62
C THR A 171 -15.95 -19.05 -11.05
N VAL A 172 -15.71 -17.84 -10.54
CA VAL A 172 -14.50 -17.07 -10.88
C VAL A 172 -13.24 -17.75 -10.38
N ALA A 173 -13.26 -18.27 -9.14
CA ALA A 173 -12.14 -19.01 -8.58
C ALA A 173 -11.81 -20.28 -9.38
N LEU A 174 -12.83 -21.02 -9.84
CA LEU A 174 -12.65 -22.21 -10.65
C LEU A 174 -12.00 -21.86 -11.99
N LYS A 175 -12.50 -20.83 -12.68
CA LYS A 175 -11.90 -20.33 -13.93
C LYS A 175 -10.44 -19.95 -13.77
N MET A 176 -10.06 -19.30 -12.66
CA MET A 176 -8.66 -18.97 -12.39
C MET A 176 -7.77 -20.22 -12.28
N LEU A 177 -8.25 -21.28 -11.63
CA LEU A 177 -7.53 -22.54 -11.54
C LEU A 177 -7.45 -23.25 -12.90
N GLU A 178 -8.52 -23.23 -13.69
CA GLU A 178 -8.56 -23.78 -15.06
C GLU A 178 -7.59 -23.07 -16.00
N MET A 179 -7.38 -21.76 -15.82
CA MET A 179 -6.35 -21.01 -16.54
C MET A 179 -4.92 -21.37 -16.10
N GLY A 180 -4.74 -22.09 -15.00
CA GLY A 180 -3.44 -22.56 -14.52
C GLY A 180 -2.96 -21.91 -13.22
N CYS A 181 -3.80 -21.16 -12.50
CA CYS A 181 -3.43 -20.69 -11.16
C CYS A 181 -3.23 -21.89 -10.22
N TYR A 182 -2.15 -21.89 -9.43
CA TYR A 182 -1.89 -22.97 -8.48
C TYR A 182 -2.62 -22.78 -7.15
N GLU A 183 -3.04 -21.56 -6.83
CA GLU A 183 -3.76 -21.21 -5.59
C GLU A 183 -4.61 -19.97 -5.86
N VAL A 184 -5.81 -19.90 -5.28
CA VAL A 184 -6.70 -18.74 -5.38
C VAL A 184 -6.96 -18.16 -3.99
N SER A 185 -6.62 -16.88 -3.81
CA SER A 185 -6.88 -16.11 -2.59
C SER A 185 -8.23 -15.38 -2.70
N LEU A 186 -9.12 -15.68 -1.76
CA LEU A 186 -10.49 -15.18 -1.69
C LEU A 186 -10.51 -13.91 -0.82
N GLY A 187 -10.67 -12.76 -1.47
CA GLY A 187 -10.47 -11.44 -0.91
C GLY A 187 -11.75 -10.72 -0.45
N ASP A 188 -11.90 -10.48 0.85
CA ASP A 188 -12.84 -9.49 1.39
C ASP A 188 -12.20 -8.11 1.37
N THR A 189 -12.21 -7.50 0.18
CA THR A 189 -11.52 -6.24 -0.14
C THR A 189 -11.98 -5.04 0.69
N ILE A 190 -13.22 -5.06 1.18
CA ILE A 190 -13.80 -3.96 1.94
C ILE A 190 -14.01 -4.31 3.42
N GLY A 191 -13.78 -5.56 3.83
CA GLY A 191 -13.84 -6.01 5.21
C GLY A 191 -15.27 -6.06 5.78
N VAL A 192 -16.29 -6.15 4.93
CA VAL A 192 -17.71 -6.16 5.35
C VAL A 192 -18.23 -7.55 5.70
N GLY A 193 -17.46 -8.58 5.35
CA GLY A 193 -17.80 -9.95 5.60
C GLY A 193 -17.92 -10.26 7.08
N ASN A 194 -18.81 -11.19 7.40
CA ASN A 194 -18.98 -11.75 8.74
C ASN A 194 -18.82 -13.28 8.71
N PRO A 195 -18.76 -13.94 9.88
CA PRO A 195 -18.56 -15.38 9.97
C PRO A 195 -19.57 -16.22 9.16
N ALA A 196 -20.84 -15.81 9.11
CA ALA A 196 -21.87 -16.54 8.36
C ALA A 196 -21.68 -16.41 6.85
N SER A 197 -21.38 -15.20 6.35
CA SER A 197 -21.07 -14.99 4.93
C SER A 197 -19.79 -15.70 4.51
N THR A 198 -18.77 -15.72 5.39
CA THR A 198 -17.51 -16.44 5.14
C THR A 198 -17.76 -17.94 5.00
N LEU A 199 -18.55 -18.52 5.92
CA LEU A 199 -18.92 -19.92 5.86
C LEU A 199 -19.66 -20.27 4.56
N ALA A 200 -20.66 -19.47 4.19
CA ALA A 200 -21.43 -19.69 2.95
C ALA A 200 -20.55 -19.63 1.69
N MET A 201 -19.66 -18.64 1.63
CA MET A 201 -18.69 -18.47 0.54
C MET A 201 -17.71 -19.65 0.45
N LEU A 202 -17.16 -20.09 1.59
CA LEU A 202 -16.24 -21.23 1.63
C LEU A 202 -16.94 -22.55 1.30
N GLN A 203 -18.18 -22.75 1.75
CA GLN A 203 -18.95 -23.95 1.40
C GLN A 203 -19.25 -24.02 -0.10
N ALA A 204 -19.61 -22.91 -0.74
CA ALA A 204 -19.84 -22.86 -2.19
C ALA A 204 -18.54 -23.12 -2.99
N THR A 205 -17.44 -22.48 -2.60
CA THR A 205 -16.15 -22.66 -3.29
C THR A 205 -15.57 -24.06 -3.11
N LYS A 206 -15.69 -24.65 -1.91
CA LYS A 206 -15.21 -26.01 -1.61
C LYS A 206 -15.99 -27.13 -2.31
N GLN A 207 -17.18 -26.85 -2.87
CA GLN A 207 -17.90 -27.82 -3.69
C GLN A 207 -17.20 -28.08 -5.03
N VAL A 208 -16.41 -27.12 -5.52
CA VAL A 208 -15.77 -27.17 -6.84
C VAL A 208 -14.24 -27.13 -6.77
N ILE A 209 -13.67 -26.67 -5.66
CA ILE A 209 -12.22 -26.49 -5.48
C ILE A 209 -11.76 -27.15 -4.18
N PRO A 210 -10.69 -27.96 -4.20
CA PRO A 210 -10.12 -28.52 -2.98
C PRO A 210 -9.54 -27.42 -2.07
N ALA A 211 -9.70 -27.56 -0.75
CA ALA A 211 -9.31 -26.54 0.23
C ALA A 211 -7.82 -26.18 0.18
N GLU A 212 -6.96 -27.12 -0.23
CA GLU A 212 -5.51 -26.94 -0.35
C GLU A 212 -5.12 -25.98 -1.49
N ARG A 213 -6.05 -25.66 -2.39
CA ARG A 213 -5.87 -24.71 -3.51
C ARG A 213 -6.49 -23.34 -3.20
N LEU A 214 -7.04 -23.15 -2.00
CA LEU A 214 -7.70 -21.94 -1.57
C LEU A 214 -6.89 -21.23 -0.47
N ALA A 215 -6.91 -19.91 -0.53
CA ALA A 215 -6.43 -19.01 0.51
C ALA A 215 -7.48 -17.97 0.84
N VAL A 216 -7.35 -17.31 1.99
CA VAL A 216 -8.22 -16.19 2.38
C VAL A 216 -7.42 -14.91 2.58
N HIS A 217 -8.00 -13.80 2.18
CA HIS A 217 -7.44 -12.46 2.33
C HIS A 217 -8.53 -11.54 2.88
N PHE A 218 -8.48 -11.22 4.16
CA PHE A 218 -9.52 -10.44 4.81
C PHE A 218 -9.00 -9.11 5.32
N HIS A 219 -9.65 -8.04 4.91
CA HIS A 219 -9.45 -6.73 5.49
C HIS A 219 -10.17 -6.62 6.84
N ASP A 220 -9.58 -5.85 7.75
CA ASP A 220 -10.09 -5.63 9.10
C ASP A 220 -10.81 -4.28 9.25
N THR A 221 -11.35 -3.74 8.15
CA THR A 221 -12.08 -2.46 8.09
C THR A 221 -13.18 -2.35 9.17
N TYR A 222 -13.90 -3.46 9.43
CA TYR A 222 -14.98 -3.55 10.41
C TYR A 222 -14.66 -4.47 11.60
N GLY A 223 -13.39 -4.79 11.83
CA GLY A 223 -12.96 -5.65 12.94
C GLY A 223 -13.40 -7.12 12.80
N GLN A 224 -13.66 -7.59 11.57
CA GLN A 224 -14.16 -8.94 11.28
C GLN A 224 -13.08 -9.90 10.78
N ALA A 225 -11.85 -9.44 10.53
CA ALA A 225 -10.89 -10.27 9.81
C ALA A 225 -10.50 -11.53 10.60
N LEU A 226 -10.19 -11.40 11.90
CA LEU A 226 -9.80 -12.55 12.72
C LEU A 226 -10.96 -13.55 12.93
N SER A 227 -12.19 -13.07 13.09
CA SER A 227 -13.36 -13.96 13.22
C SER A 227 -13.63 -14.70 11.91
N ASN A 228 -13.49 -14.04 10.76
CA ASN A 228 -13.60 -14.67 9.45
C ASN A 228 -12.45 -15.67 9.19
N ILE A 229 -11.20 -15.34 9.57
CA ILE A 229 -10.07 -16.29 9.50
C ILE A 229 -10.35 -17.51 10.36
N LEU A 230 -10.87 -17.35 11.57
CA LEU A 230 -11.21 -18.48 12.44
C LEU A 230 -12.18 -19.45 11.74
N ILE A 231 -13.22 -18.94 11.08
CA ILE A 231 -14.13 -19.77 10.27
C ILE A 231 -13.39 -20.44 9.12
N ALA A 232 -12.52 -19.72 8.42
CA ALA A 232 -11.73 -20.29 7.33
C ALA A 232 -10.85 -21.47 7.80
N LEU A 233 -10.21 -21.33 8.97
CA LEU A 233 -9.43 -22.40 9.59
C LEU A 233 -10.32 -23.59 9.97
N GLN A 234 -11.52 -23.37 10.51
CA GLN A 234 -12.47 -24.46 10.83
C GLN A 234 -12.95 -25.20 9.58
N GLU A 235 -13.03 -24.49 8.45
CA GLU A 235 -13.33 -25.06 7.14
C GLU A 235 -12.11 -25.68 6.45
N GLY A 236 -10.97 -25.77 7.13
CA GLY A 236 -9.76 -26.44 6.63
C GLY A 236 -8.90 -25.61 5.70
N ILE A 237 -9.18 -24.31 5.52
CA ILE A 237 -8.29 -23.40 4.80
C ILE A 237 -7.01 -23.20 5.62
N ALA A 238 -5.86 -23.44 5.01
CA ALA A 238 -4.56 -23.42 5.68
C ALA A 238 -3.64 -22.31 5.18
N VAL A 239 -4.15 -21.36 4.38
CA VAL A 239 -3.38 -20.24 3.82
C VAL A 239 -4.11 -18.93 4.09
N VAL A 240 -3.42 -18.00 4.73
CA VAL A 240 -3.96 -16.71 5.14
C VAL A 240 -3.03 -15.60 4.68
N ASP A 241 -3.60 -14.62 4.00
CA ASP A 241 -2.90 -13.40 3.61
C ASP A 241 -3.04 -12.36 4.73
N SER A 242 -1.93 -11.72 5.08
CA SER A 242 -1.91 -10.68 6.12
C SER A 242 -0.81 -9.66 5.87
N SER A 243 -0.88 -8.52 6.54
CA SER A 243 0.04 -7.40 6.35
C SER A 243 0.69 -7.01 7.66
N ALA A 244 2.03 -7.00 7.72
CA ALA A 244 2.76 -6.63 8.94
C ALA A 244 2.35 -5.23 9.43
N ALA A 245 2.18 -5.06 10.74
CA ALA A 245 1.66 -3.85 11.38
C ALA A 245 0.27 -3.39 10.90
N GLY A 246 -0.47 -4.25 10.18
CA GLY A 246 -1.73 -3.88 9.53
C GLY A 246 -1.53 -2.80 8.47
N LEU A 247 -0.46 -2.89 7.67
CA LEU A 247 -0.23 -1.96 6.56
C LEU A 247 -1.34 -2.04 5.51
N GLY A 248 -1.61 -0.89 4.88
CA GLY A 248 -2.68 -0.73 3.91
C GLY A 248 -3.85 0.05 4.46
N GLY A 249 -4.80 0.31 3.57
CA GLY A 249 -6.03 1.01 3.85
C GLY A 249 -7.04 0.72 2.75
N CYS A 250 -8.32 0.85 3.07
CA CYS A 250 -9.39 0.68 2.10
C CYS A 250 -9.55 1.98 1.28
N PRO A 251 -9.32 1.99 -0.05
CA PRO A 251 -9.52 3.18 -0.89
C PRO A 251 -10.96 3.70 -0.82
N TYR A 252 -11.90 2.81 -0.50
CA TYR A 252 -13.34 3.08 -0.43
C TYR A 252 -13.80 3.57 0.95
N ALA A 253 -12.96 3.49 1.98
CA ALA A 253 -13.28 3.93 3.34
C ALA A 253 -12.11 4.74 3.91
N SER A 254 -12.16 6.06 3.71
CA SER A 254 -11.12 6.99 4.16
C SER A 254 -10.89 6.87 5.67
N GLY A 255 -9.67 6.46 6.07
CA GLY A 255 -9.26 6.32 7.47
C GLY A 255 -9.58 4.97 8.10
N ALA A 256 -10.22 4.04 7.38
CA ALA A 256 -10.46 2.69 7.87
C ALA A 256 -9.22 1.80 7.71
N SER A 257 -9.08 0.82 8.61
CA SER A 257 -8.08 -0.25 8.50
C SER A 257 -8.20 -0.96 7.15
N GLY A 258 -7.06 -1.37 6.58
CA GLY A 258 -6.99 -2.21 5.39
C GLY A 258 -6.85 -3.68 5.77
N ASN A 259 -5.73 -4.27 5.38
CA ASN A 259 -5.39 -5.65 5.70
C ASN A 259 -5.38 -5.96 7.20
N VAL A 260 -5.70 -7.22 7.54
CA VAL A 260 -5.46 -7.76 8.87
C VAL A 260 -3.98 -7.76 9.22
N ALA A 261 -3.65 -7.40 10.47
CA ALA A 261 -2.28 -7.37 10.93
C ALA A 261 -1.68 -8.78 11.08
N THR A 262 -0.52 -9.03 10.46
CA THR A 262 0.16 -10.33 10.52
C THR A 262 0.42 -10.79 11.96
N GLU A 263 0.80 -9.87 12.83
CA GLU A 263 1.06 -10.15 14.25
C GLU A 263 -0.18 -10.64 14.99
N ASP A 264 -1.37 -10.11 14.65
CA ASP A 264 -2.63 -10.47 15.29
C ASP A 264 -3.11 -11.85 14.80
N VAL A 265 -2.91 -12.15 13.52
CA VAL A 265 -3.13 -13.50 12.97
C VAL A 265 -2.20 -14.51 13.65
N LEU A 266 -0.90 -14.20 13.72
CA LEU A 266 0.10 -15.04 14.38
C LEU A 266 -0.24 -15.30 15.84
N TYR A 267 -0.63 -14.25 16.59
CA TYR A 267 -1.04 -14.38 17.98
C TYR A 267 -2.21 -15.36 18.13
N MET A 268 -3.24 -15.25 17.27
CA MET A 268 -4.40 -16.15 17.28
C MET A 268 -3.99 -17.59 16.95
N VAL A 269 -3.32 -17.83 15.82
CA VAL A 269 -3.00 -19.19 15.36
C VAL A 269 -2.01 -19.90 16.31
N HIS A 270 -1.03 -19.17 16.85
CA HIS A 270 -0.14 -19.70 17.88
C HIS A 270 -0.89 -20.02 19.17
N GLY A 271 -1.85 -19.18 19.59
CA GLY A 271 -2.71 -19.42 20.73
C GLY A 271 -3.63 -20.64 20.56
N LEU A 272 -4.02 -20.95 19.32
CA LEU A 272 -4.74 -22.18 18.94
C LEU A 272 -3.84 -23.43 18.87
N GLY A 273 -2.52 -23.27 19.04
CA GLY A 273 -1.55 -24.36 18.94
C GLY A 273 -1.21 -24.78 17.50
N ILE A 274 -1.54 -23.96 16.51
CA ILE A 274 -1.28 -24.20 15.09
C ILE A 274 0.14 -23.74 14.74
N GLN A 275 0.86 -24.54 13.95
CA GLN A 275 2.22 -24.22 13.52
C GLN A 275 2.22 -23.25 12.33
N THR A 276 3.15 -22.28 12.33
CA THR A 276 3.37 -21.42 11.16
C THR A 276 4.84 -21.35 10.74
N GLY A 277 5.78 -21.66 11.63
CA GLY A 277 7.21 -21.46 11.40
C GLY A 277 7.66 -19.99 11.50
N VAL A 278 6.75 -19.06 11.77
CA VAL A 278 7.03 -17.61 11.82
C VAL A 278 7.32 -17.14 13.25
N ASN A 279 8.39 -16.35 13.40
CA ASN A 279 8.77 -15.71 14.64
C ASN A 279 8.06 -14.35 14.80
N LEU A 280 7.07 -14.31 15.69
CA LEU A 280 6.28 -13.12 15.98
C LEU A 280 7.12 -11.89 16.37
N ASP A 281 8.16 -12.06 17.19
CA ASP A 281 8.97 -10.93 17.66
C ASP A 281 9.72 -10.25 16.49
N LYS A 282 10.21 -11.03 15.53
CA LYS A 282 10.83 -10.48 14.32
C LYS A 282 9.83 -9.80 13.38
N VAL A 283 8.58 -10.27 13.33
CA VAL A 283 7.53 -9.59 12.55
C VAL A 283 7.21 -8.24 13.18
N ILE A 284 7.11 -8.17 14.51
CA ILE A 284 6.94 -6.91 15.25
C ILE A 284 8.09 -5.94 14.93
N GLU A 285 9.35 -6.41 14.93
CA GLU A 285 10.50 -5.58 14.57
C GLU A 285 10.41 -5.03 13.13
N ALA A 286 9.98 -5.85 12.16
CA ALA A 286 9.78 -5.41 10.79
C ALA A 286 8.62 -4.40 10.67
N GLY A 287 7.51 -4.65 11.37
CA GLY A 287 6.36 -3.74 11.47
C GLY A 287 6.71 -2.40 12.11
N ASP A 288 7.51 -2.42 13.18
CA ASP A 288 8.02 -1.22 13.86
C ASP A 288 8.96 -0.41 12.96
N PHE A 289 9.77 -1.08 12.14
CA PHE A 289 10.65 -0.40 11.19
C PHE A 289 9.85 0.40 10.16
N ILE A 290 8.86 -0.23 9.52
CA ILE A 290 8.10 0.41 8.44
C ILE A 290 7.12 1.47 8.96
N THR A 291 6.48 1.24 10.11
CA THR A 291 5.58 2.22 10.73
C THR A 291 6.28 3.50 11.15
N LYS A 292 7.54 3.41 11.64
CA LYS A 292 8.39 4.59 11.93
C LYS A 292 8.71 5.40 10.68
N LEU A 293 8.94 4.75 9.54
CA LEU A 293 9.18 5.43 8.27
C LEU A 293 7.93 6.12 7.72
N LEU A 294 6.76 5.50 7.92
CA LEU A 294 5.47 6.05 7.52
C LEU A 294 4.94 7.13 8.46
N ASP A 295 5.61 7.38 9.59
CA ASP A 295 5.20 8.28 10.68
C ASP A 295 3.75 8.00 11.16
N ARG A 296 3.43 6.71 11.36
CA ARG A 296 2.11 6.28 11.81
C ARG A 296 2.20 5.17 12.86
N PRO A 297 1.23 5.05 13.78
CA PRO A 297 1.20 3.93 14.71
C PRO A 297 0.89 2.61 13.99
N THR A 298 1.33 1.49 14.57
CA THR A 298 0.92 0.16 14.13
C THR A 298 -0.57 -0.07 14.38
N HIS A 299 -1.24 -0.78 13.46
CA HIS A 299 -2.61 -1.24 13.65
C HIS A 299 -2.70 -2.61 14.33
N SER A 300 -1.57 -3.32 14.49
CA SER A 300 -1.55 -4.56 15.26
C SER A 300 -1.86 -4.30 16.73
N LYS A 301 -2.89 -4.94 17.26
CA LYS A 301 -3.21 -4.88 18.69
C LYS A 301 -2.20 -5.67 19.53
N SER A 302 -1.65 -6.74 18.98
CA SER A 302 -0.64 -7.58 19.63
C SER A 302 0.68 -6.82 19.84
N SER A 303 1.08 -5.98 18.89
CA SER A 303 2.28 -5.15 18.96
C SER A 303 2.15 -3.98 19.95
N LEU A 304 0.92 -3.49 20.21
CA LEU A 304 0.66 -2.36 21.13
C LEU A 304 0.66 -2.75 22.62
N MET A 305 0.69 -4.05 22.94
CA MET A 305 0.62 -4.50 24.33
C MET A 305 1.98 -4.29 25.04
N PRO A 306 1.99 -3.75 26.27
CA PRO A 306 3.22 -3.62 27.05
C PRO A 306 3.96 -4.97 27.15
N THR A 307 5.29 -4.95 27.02
CA THR A 307 6.14 -6.16 27.00
C THR A 307 5.95 -7.09 28.20
N HIS A 308 5.47 -6.57 29.35
CA HIS A 308 5.13 -7.40 30.51
C HIS A 308 3.81 -8.17 30.34
N ILE A 309 2.80 -7.60 29.68
CA ILE A 309 1.53 -8.25 29.36
C ILE A 309 1.73 -9.29 28.25
N ILE A 310 2.53 -8.97 27.23
CA ILE A 310 2.92 -9.92 26.18
C ILE A 310 3.62 -11.14 26.79
N LYS A 311 4.52 -10.95 27.77
CA LYS A 311 5.18 -12.07 28.46
C LYS A 311 4.20 -12.94 29.26
N VAL A 312 3.20 -12.33 29.92
CA VAL A 312 2.16 -13.06 30.66
C VAL A 312 1.24 -13.82 29.69
N ALA A 313 0.79 -13.19 28.61
CA ALA A 313 0.00 -13.84 27.56
C ALA A 313 0.78 -15.00 26.91
N LYS A 314 2.04 -14.77 26.49
CA LYS A 314 2.92 -15.83 25.97
C LYS A 314 3.14 -16.95 26.98
N SER A 315 3.20 -16.67 28.28
CA SER A 315 3.33 -17.70 29.33
C SER A 315 2.07 -18.55 29.54
N HIS A 316 0.89 -18.07 29.15
CA HIS A 316 -0.34 -18.85 29.15
C HIS A 316 -0.47 -19.78 27.94
N PHE A 317 0.11 -19.40 26.79
CA PHE A 317 0.01 -20.16 25.54
C PHE A 317 1.23 -21.05 25.23
N PHE A 318 2.43 -20.71 25.72
CA PHE A 318 3.67 -21.46 25.49
C PHE A 318 4.37 -21.81 26.81
N PRO A 319 4.18 -23.02 27.36
CA PRO A 319 4.94 -23.44 28.52
C PRO A 319 6.37 -23.82 28.09
N SER A 320 7.33 -22.97 28.50
CA SER A 320 8.79 -23.17 28.58
C SER A 320 9.66 -22.99 27.32
N LEU A 321 10.41 -21.88 27.32
CA LEU A 321 11.88 -21.91 27.22
C LEU A 321 12.41 -20.76 28.10
N LEU A 322 12.75 -21.09 29.35
CA LEU A 322 13.34 -20.15 30.30
C LEU A 322 14.80 -19.91 29.87
N PHE A 323 15.07 -18.83 29.13
CA PHE A 323 16.44 -18.36 28.97
C PHE A 323 16.86 -17.67 30.26
N CYS A 324 17.79 -18.31 30.96
CA CYS A 324 18.40 -17.83 32.19
C CYS A 324 19.35 -16.67 31.85
N THR A 325 18.99 -15.44 32.20
CA THR A 325 19.95 -14.33 32.24
C THR A 325 20.03 -13.76 33.65
N ARG A 326 21.20 -13.95 34.23
CA ARG A 326 21.65 -13.48 35.54
C ARG A 326 21.37 -11.98 35.75
N MET A 327 20.91 -11.66 36.95
CA MET A 327 20.94 -10.33 37.53
C MET A 327 22.39 -9.79 37.57
N GLY A 328 22.59 -8.60 37.00
CA GLY A 328 23.77 -7.75 37.21
C GLY A 328 23.32 -6.41 37.78
N SER A 329 23.85 -6.07 38.94
CA SER A 329 23.50 -4.93 39.78
C SER A 329 24.31 -3.67 39.42
N SER A 330 23.78 -2.52 39.87
CA SER A 330 24.41 -1.18 40.00
C SER A 330 24.56 -0.37 38.69
N ASN A 331 24.37 0.95 38.63
CA ASN A 331 24.49 1.93 39.69
C ASN A 331 23.73 3.23 39.33
N SER A 332 23.09 3.83 40.32
CA SER A 332 22.48 5.16 40.28
C SER A 332 23.53 6.27 40.21
N LYS A 333 23.32 7.29 39.38
CA LYS A 333 23.79 8.65 39.69
C LYS A 333 22.74 9.70 39.28
N SER A 334 22.35 10.45 40.30
CA SER A 334 21.54 11.66 40.30
C SER A 334 22.38 12.91 40.05
N LYS A 335 21.67 14.05 39.91
CA LYS A 335 22.10 15.46 39.85
C LYS A 335 22.08 16.03 38.42
N GLN A 336 21.57 17.23 38.15
CA GLN A 336 21.14 18.32 39.02
C GLN A 336 20.24 19.30 38.22
N HIS A 337 19.28 19.90 38.93
CA HIS A 337 18.61 21.13 38.52
C HIS A 337 19.60 22.29 38.41
N ALA A 338 19.43 23.13 37.39
CA ALA A 338 19.86 24.52 37.43
C ALA A 338 18.76 25.39 36.80
N SER A 339 18.17 26.22 37.65
CA SER A 339 17.31 27.34 37.31
C SER A 339 18.15 28.52 36.83
N SER A 340 17.71 29.22 35.79
CA SER A 340 18.08 30.63 35.60
C SER A 340 16.95 31.41 34.96
N THR A 341 16.59 32.47 35.66
CA THR A 341 15.65 33.54 35.38
C THR A 341 16.14 34.52 34.30
N GLY A 342 15.20 35.10 33.57
CA GLY A 342 15.20 36.53 33.25
C GLY A 342 15.70 36.94 31.86
N GLY A 343 14.91 37.78 31.18
CA GLY A 343 15.37 38.61 30.07
C GLY A 343 14.34 38.76 28.96
N ALA A 344 13.45 39.75 29.09
CA ALA A 344 12.74 40.33 27.96
C ALA A 344 13.65 41.39 27.32
N ASP A 345 13.84 41.35 25.99
CA ASP A 345 13.78 42.56 25.16
C ASP A 345 13.55 42.23 23.68
N SER A 346 13.00 43.24 23.04
CA SER A 346 12.37 43.46 21.73
C SER A 346 13.20 43.20 20.47
N GLY A 347 12.49 42.93 19.35
CA GLY A 347 13.09 42.90 18.00
C GLY A 347 12.15 42.44 16.88
N ALA A 348 11.40 43.39 16.33
CA ALA A 348 10.88 43.54 14.95
C ALA A 348 10.60 42.31 14.03
N GLY A 349 9.36 42.31 13.48
CA GLY A 349 9.17 42.18 12.03
C GLY A 349 8.89 40.80 11.45
N ALA A 350 7.62 40.37 11.46
CA ALA A 350 7.08 39.50 10.40
C ALA A 350 5.56 39.68 10.29
N SER A 351 5.13 40.24 9.18
CA SER A 351 3.73 40.29 8.74
C SER A 351 3.24 38.88 8.44
N GLY A 352 2.80 38.17 9.48
CA GLY A 352 2.07 36.91 9.37
C GLY A 352 0.58 37.19 9.26
N VAL A 353 -0.06 36.69 8.21
CA VAL A 353 -1.51 36.59 8.09
C VAL A 353 -2.07 35.94 9.36
N ARG A 354 -2.67 36.73 10.25
CA ARG A 354 -3.28 36.23 11.47
C ARG A 354 -4.55 35.48 11.05
N ALA A 355 -4.48 34.14 11.04
CA ALA A 355 -5.67 33.30 10.96
C ALA A 355 -6.64 33.79 12.05
N GLN A 356 -7.82 34.26 11.64
CA GLN A 356 -8.84 34.70 12.57
C GLN A 356 -9.30 33.47 13.36
N ILE A 357 -8.85 33.37 14.61
CA ILE A 357 -9.26 32.30 15.54
C ILE A 357 -10.77 32.36 15.66
N THR A 358 -11.46 31.31 15.22
CA THR A 358 -12.91 31.24 15.28
C THR A 358 -13.37 30.96 16.70
N SER A 359 -14.62 31.28 17.03
CA SER A 359 -15.22 30.93 18.32
C SER A 359 -15.20 29.41 18.60
N LYS A 360 -15.19 28.60 17.53
CA LYS A 360 -15.08 27.14 17.58
C LYS A 360 -13.67 26.68 17.98
N ASP A 361 -12.63 27.29 17.42
CA ASP A 361 -11.23 26.98 17.79
C ASP A 361 -10.96 27.23 19.27
N LYS A 362 -11.58 28.27 19.82
CA LYS A 362 -11.53 28.58 21.25
C LYS A 362 -12.22 27.51 22.10
N ALA A 363 -13.40 27.03 21.68
CA ALA A 363 -14.12 25.97 22.38
C ALA A 363 -13.35 24.62 22.36
N ILE A 364 -12.74 24.26 21.23
CA ILE A 364 -11.90 23.06 21.11
C ILE A 364 -10.68 23.17 22.03
N LEU A 365 -10.05 24.35 22.08
CA LEU A 365 -8.91 24.60 22.96
C LEU A 365 -9.29 24.48 24.44
N ASP A 366 -10.45 25.00 24.83
CA ASP A 366 -10.95 24.91 26.21
C ASP A 366 -11.23 23.47 26.62
N LEU A 367 -11.83 22.66 25.73
CA LEU A 367 -12.04 21.22 25.95
C LEU A 367 -10.71 20.45 26.04
N LYS A 368 -9.73 20.75 25.18
CA LYS A 368 -8.38 20.15 25.23
C LYS A 368 -7.67 20.50 26.55
N ASN A 369 -7.80 21.75 27.01
CA ASN A 369 -7.26 22.19 28.29
C ASN A 369 -7.95 21.48 29.48
N ALA A 370 -9.26 21.26 29.43
CA ALA A 370 -9.99 20.51 30.45
C ALA A 370 -9.54 19.05 30.51
N ARG A 371 -9.39 18.39 29.36
CA ARG A 371 -8.84 17.03 29.23
C ARG A 371 -7.45 16.92 29.87
N ASP A 372 -6.56 17.85 29.55
CA ASP A 372 -5.18 17.82 30.05
C ASP A 372 -5.09 18.07 31.55
N ARG A 373 -6.00 18.88 32.11
CA ARG A 373 -6.16 19.04 33.57
C ARG A 373 -6.63 17.76 34.24
N LEU A 374 -7.63 17.07 33.66
CA LEU A 374 -8.13 15.80 34.18
C LEU A 374 -7.07 14.71 34.15
N LYS A 375 -6.29 14.59 33.07
CA LYS A 375 -5.16 13.64 32.99
C LYS A 375 -4.09 13.90 34.05
N LYS A 376 -3.74 15.17 34.28
CA LYS A 376 -2.81 15.56 35.36
C LYS A 376 -3.37 15.22 36.74
N TYR A 377 -4.68 15.37 36.94
CA TYR A 377 -5.35 15.00 38.18
C TYR A 377 -5.36 13.48 38.42
N GLN A 378 -5.66 12.67 37.40
CA GLN A 378 -5.57 11.21 37.45
C GLN A 378 -4.16 10.73 37.82
N SER A 379 -3.13 11.26 37.16
CA SER A 379 -1.74 10.90 37.46
C SER A 379 -1.36 11.20 38.91
N ARG A 380 -1.86 12.31 39.48
CA ARG A 380 -1.65 12.63 40.89
C ARG A 380 -2.35 11.63 41.82
N LEU A 381 -3.60 11.29 41.54
CA LEU A 381 -4.37 10.34 42.34
C LEU A 381 -3.76 8.93 42.31
N ASP A 382 -3.24 8.49 41.17
CA ASP A 382 -2.56 7.20 41.03
C ASP A 382 -1.26 7.14 41.87
N ILE A 383 -0.45 8.20 41.82
CA ILE A 383 0.76 8.31 42.66
C ILE A 383 0.38 8.25 44.16
N GLU A 384 -0.63 9.00 44.57
CA GLU A 384 -1.11 9.00 45.97
C GLU A 384 -1.65 7.63 46.39
N ALA A 385 -2.40 6.94 45.52
CA ALA A 385 -2.93 5.61 45.78
C ALA A 385 -1.83 4.55 45.92
N ASN A 386 -0.79 4.62 45.08
CA ASN A 386 0.37 3.74 45.15
C ASN A 386 1.21 3.99 46.41
N GLN A 387 1.40 5.25 46.82
CA GLN A 387 2.06 5.60 48.08
C GLN A 387 1.30 5.07 49.31
N LEU A 388 -0.04 5.14 49.29
CA LEU A 388 -0.89 4.58 50.35
C LEU A 388 -0.83 3.05 50.38
N HIS A 389 -0.70 2.39 49.22
CA HIS A 389 -0.54 0.95 49.12
C HIS A 389 0.79 0.47 49.73
N ASP A 390 1.89 1.14 49.40
CA ASP A 390 3.21 0.82 49.95
C ASP A 390 3.29 1.11 51.44
N SER A 391 2.68 2.21 51.90
CA SER A 391 2.56 2.53 53.31
C SER A 391 1.75 1.47 54.07
N ALA A 392 0.66 0.96 53.47
CA ALA A 392 -0.12 -0.14 54.04
C ALA A 392 0.70 -1.43 54.16
N LYS A 393 1.50 -1.80 53.15
CA LYS A 393 2.40 -2.97 53.20
C LYS A 393 3.42 -2.85 54.34
N ARG A 394 4.06 -1.70 54.49
CA ARG A 394 5.04 -1.45 55.58
C ARG A 394 4.38 -1.51 56.97
N LEU A 395 3.18 -0.96 57.12
CA LEU A 395 2.43 -0.99 58.38
C LEU A 395 1.96 -2.40 58.77
N LEU A 396 1.65 -3.26 57.78
CA LEU A 396 1.33 -4.67 58.01
C LEU A 396 2.56 -5.46 58.47
N GLN A 397 3.73 -5.22 57.86
CA GLN A 397 5.01 -5.82 58.28
C GLN A 397 5.41 -5.39 59.70
N ALA A 398 5.09 -4.16 60.10
CA ALA A 398 5.34 -3.64 61.44
C ALA A 398 4.26 -4.03 62.49
N GLY A 399 3.32 -4.92 62.15
CA GLY A 399 2.27 -5.40 63.07
C GLY A 399 1.15 -4.40 63.41
N LYS A 400 1.16 -3.19 62.81
CA LYS A 400 0.20 -2.10 63.09
C LYS A 400 -1.06 -2.23 62.21
N ARG A 401 -1.87 -3.25 62.49
CA ARG A 401 -3.03 -3.66 61.66
C ARG A 401 -4.10 -2.57 61.49
N ASP A 402 -4.41 -1.79 62.51
CA ASP A 402 -5.47 -0.76 62.41
C ASP A 402 -5.07 0.44 61.55
N ARG A 403 -3.79 0.84 61.59
CA ARG A 403 -3.25 1.88 60.71
C ARG A 403 -3.14 1.41 59.26
N ALA A 404 -2.82 0.14 59.04
CA ALA A 404 -2.84 -0.44 57.69
C ALA A 404 -4.26 -0.47 57.09
N LYS A 405 -5.28 -0.83 57.88
CA LYS A 405 -6.68 -0.76 57.44
C LYS A 405 -7.10 0.66 57.06
N LEU A 406 -6.69 1.67 57.82
CA LEU A 406 -6.98 3.08 57.50
C LEU A 406 -6.32 3.50 56.17
N ALA A 407 -5.06 3.14 55.95
CA ALA A 407 -4.35 3.43 54.70
C ALA A 407 -5.02 2.77 53.47
N LEU A 408 -5.51 1.53 53.61
CA LEU A 408 -6.27 0.84 52.56
C LEU A 408 -7.64 1.48 52.30
N LYS A 409 -8.33 1.97 53.34
CA LYS A 409 -9.58 2.75 53.16
C LYS A 409 -9.35 4.06 52.42
N LEU A 410 -8.26 4.77 52.74
CA LEU A 410 -7.85 5.99 52.04
C LEU A 410 -7.47 5.70 50.59
N LYS A 411 -6.78 4.59 50.31
CA LYS A 411 -6.50 4.13 48.94
C LYS A 411 -7.80 3.93 48.16
N LYS A 412 -8.76 3.19 48.73
CA LYS A 412 -10.06 2.94 48.11
C LYS A 412 -10.82 4.24 47.81
N TYR A 413 -10.73 5.22 48.70
CA TYR A 413 -11.31 6.55 48.47
C TYR A 413 -10.63 7.28 47.29
N LYS A 414 -9.30 7.19 47.16
CA LYS A 414 -8.55 7.77 46.04
C LYS A 414 -8.86 7.07 44.71
N GLU A 415 -9.01 5.75 44.72
CA GLU A 415 -9.48 4.98 43.56
C GLU A 415 -10.91 5.39 43.14
N GLN A 416 -11.79 5.66 44.11
CA GLN A 416 -13.14 6.18 43.81
C GLN A 416 -13.11 7.59 43.17
N GLN A 417 -12.22 8.47 43.65
CA GLN A 417 -12.02 9.78 43.02
C GLN A 417 -11.43 9.67 41.60
N MET A 418 -10.61 8.65 41.37
CA MET A 418 -10.06 8.35 40.05
C MET A 418 -11.15 7.91 39.08
N HIS A 419 -12.06 7.01 39.50
CA HIS A 419 -13.21 6.62 38.69
C HIS A 419 -14.11 7.81 38.32
N GLN A 420 -14.36 8.74 39.25
CA GLN A 420 -15.10 9.97 38.94
C GLN A 420 -14.37 10.84 37.91
N ALA A 421 -13.04 10.93 38.00
CA ALA A 421 -12.24 11.66 37.02
C ALA A 421 -12.26 10.97 35.64
N ASP A 422 -12.30 9.63 35.59
CA ASP A 422 -12.44 8.85 34.35
C ASP A 422 -13.79 9.13 33.66
N GLU A 423 -14.88 9.14 34.42
CA GLU A 423 -16.22 9.47 33.88
C GLU A 423 -16.25 10.87 33.27
N HIS A 424 -15.69 11.87 33.96
CA HIS A 424 -15.59 13.22 33.43
C HIS A 424 -14.65 13.32 32.21
N LEU A 425 -13.57 12.54 32.17
CA LEU A 425 -12.68 12.50 31.03
C LEU A 425 -13.38 11.93 29.79
N ILE A 426 -14.17 10.87 29.96
CA ILE A 426 -14.98 10.27 28.89
C ILE A 426 -15.99 11.30 28.35
N GLN A 427 -16.65 12.06 29.23
CA GLN A 427 -17.57 13.13 28.81
C GLN A 427 -16.86 14.21 27.98
N VAL A 428 -15.69 14.69 28.42
CA VAL A 428 -14.93 15.72 27.70
C VAL A 428 -14.42 15.21 26.34
N LEU A 429 -13.98 13.95 26.27
CA LEU A 429 -13.56 13.32 25.01
C LEU A 429 -14.74 13.17 24.05
N GLY A 430 -15.91 12.71 24.53
CA GLY A 430 -17.09 12.61 23.68
C GLY A 430 -17.56 13.97 23.14
N MET A 431 -17.48 15.03 23.95
CA MET A 431 -17.78 16.39 23.48
C MET A 431 -16.80 16.86 22.40
N LEU A 432 -15.52 16.50 22.51
CA LEU A 432 -14.49 16.82 21.52
C LEU A 432 -14.73 16.08 20.19
N ASP A 433 -15.04 14.79 20.26
CA ASP A 433 -15.37 13.97 19.10
C ASP A 433 -16.63 14.49 18.39
N THR A 434 -17.62 14.94 19.16
CA THR A 434 -18.86 15.54 18.60
C THR A 434 -18.56 16.81 17.81
N VAL A 435 -17.74 17.70 18.37
CA VAL A 435 -17.37 18.96 17.71
C VAL A 435 -16.54 18.70 16.45
N GLU A 436 -15.63 17.72 16.49
CA GLU A 436 -14.84 17.34 15.32
C GLU A 436 -15.72 16.72 14.22
N TRP A 437 -16.67 15.86 14.60
CA TRP A 437 -17.66 15.27 13.69
C TRP A 437 -18.54 16.34 13.03
N GLU A 438 -19.11 17.27 13.80
CA GLU A 438 -19.91 18.37 13.26
C GLU A 438 -19.11 19.26 12.30
N THR A 439 -17.81 19.43 12.55
CA THR A 439 -16.93 20.20 11.67
C THR A 439 -16.70 19.50 10.34
N GLN A 440 -16.48 18.18 10.36
CA GLN A 440 -16.35 17.38 9.14
C GLN A 440 -17.64 17.38 8.33
N GLN A 441 -18.80 17.25 8.99
CA GLN A 441 -20.11 17.29 8.32
C GLN A 441 -20.37 18.64 7.64
N LEU A 442 -20.01 19.76 8.27
CA LEU A 442 -20.09 21.09 7.66
C LEU A 442 -19.22 21.21 6.41
N GLN A 443 -17.98 20.70 6.45
CA GLN A 443 -17.09 20.71 5.28
C GLN A 443 -17.65 19.87 4.12
N VAL A 444 -18.22 18.70 4.42
CA VAL A 444 -18.89 17.87 3.40
C VAL A 444 -20.09 18.61 2.80
N PHE A 445 -20.90 19.28 3.63
CA PHE A 445 -22.05 20.03 3.17
C PHE A 445 -21.66 21.25 2.31
N GLU A 446 -20.60 21.97 2.69
CA GLU A 446 -20.04 23.06 1.88
C GLU A 446 -19.50 22.55 0.54
N GLY A 447 -18.80 21.41 0.53
CA GLY A 447 -18.34 20.73 -0.68
C GLY A 447 -19.49 20.31 -1.60
N LEU A 448 -20.57 19.75 -1.03
CA LEU A 448 -21.79 19.40 -1.77
C LEU A 448 -22.49 20.63 -2.34
N LYS A 449 -22.55 21.73 -1.58
CA LYS A 449 -23.14 22.99 -2.04
C LYS A 449 -22.35 23.60 -3.21
N ALA A 450 -21.02 23.58 -3.11
CA ALA A 450 -20.14 24.00 -4.21
C ALA A 450 -20.32 23.10 -5.44
N GLY A 451 -20.32 21.78 -5.27
CA GLY A 451 -20.57 20.82 -6.35
C GLY A 451 -21.95 21.01 -7.01
N ASN A 452 -23.00 21.23 -6.22
CA ASN A 452 -24.35 21.46 -6.74
C ASN A 452 -24.46 22.81 -7.48
N SER A 453 -23.71 23.83 -7.06
CA SER A 453 -23.65 25.10 -7.80
C SER A 453 -22.97 24.96 -9.17
N ILE A 454 -21.92 24.14 -9.25
CA ILE A 454 -21.22 23.81 -10.50
C ILE A 454 -22.12 22.96 -11.39
N LEU A 455 -22.79 21.94 -10.85
CA LEU A 455 -23.76 21.13 -11.58
C LEU A 455 -24.90 21.96 -12.14
N ASN A 456 -25.44 22.91 -11.38
CA ASN A 456 -26.47 23.83 -11.87
C ASN A 456 -25.95 24.79 -12.95
N ALA A 457 -24.68 25.19 -12.90
CA ALA A 457 -24.06 25.97 -13.97
C ALA A 457 -23.91 25.13 -15.26
N ILE A 458 -23.45 23.88 -15.13
CA ILE A 458 -23.33 22.92 -16.25
C ILE A 458 -24.71 22.61 -16.86
N HIS A 459 -25.72 22.34 -16.03
CA HIS A 459 -27.10 22.09 -16.49
C HIS A 459 -27.72 23.29 -17.20
N LYS A 460 -27.22 24.51 -16.94
CA LYS A 460 -27.69 25.73 -17.60
C LYS A 460 -27.02 25.94 -18.96
N GLU A 461 -25.80 25.41 -19.14
CA GLU A 461 -25.07 25.43 -20.41
C GLU A 461 -25.44 24.26 -21.33
N MET A 462 -25.90 23.14 -20.77
CA MET A 462 -26.49 22.02 -21.53
C MET A 462 -27.98 22.27 -21.83
N SER A 463 -28.29 23.11 -22.82
CA SER A 463 -29.64 23.19 -23.39
C SER A 463 -29.93 21.97 -24.28
N VAL A 464 -31.20 21.68 -24.55
CA VAL A 464 -31.59 20.55 -25.44
C VAL A 464 -30.99 20.76 -26.84
N GLU A 465 -30.90 22.01 -27.30
CA GLU A 465 -30.28 22.34 -28.57
C GLU A 465 -28.77 22.05 -28.59
N ALA A 466 -28.05 22.33 -27.50
CA ALA A 466 -26.61 22.05 -27.40
C ALA A 466 -26.30 20.54 -27.38
N VAL A 467 -27.22 19.72 -26.86
CA VAL A 467 -27.09 18.26 -26.88
C VAL A 467 -27.35 17.71 -28.28
N GLU A 468 -28.34 18.24 -29.01
CA GLU A 468 -28.59 17.86 -30.40
C GLU A 468 -27.41 18.25 -31.32
N GLU A 469 -26.82 19.43 -31.12
CA GLU A 469 -25.64 19.89 -31.88
C GLU A 469 -24.42 19.01 -31.61
N LEU A 470 -24.13 18.68 -30.34
CA LEU A 470 -23.05 17.75 -29.99
C LEU A 470 -23.26 16.34 -30.57
N MET A 471 -24.50 15.85 -30.60
CA MET A 471 -24.81 14.55 -31.20
C MET A 471 -24.53 14.56 -32.71
N LEU A 472 -24.93 15.61 -33.41
CA LEU A 472 -24.65 15.79 -34.85
C LEU A 472 -23.14 15.88 -35.12
N GLU A 473 -22.40 16.67 -34.34
CA GLU A 473 -20.95 16.78 -34.48
C GLU A 473 -20.24 15.42 -34.25
N THR A 474 -20.67 14.64 -33.26
CA THR A 474 -20.11 13.30 -33.05
C THR A 474 -20.45 12.32 -34.16
N GLU A 475 -21.64 12.41 -34.76
CA GLU A 475 -22.04 11.56 -35.87
C GLU A 475 -21.21 11.87 -37.11
N GLU A 476 -21.00 13.15 -37.43
CA GLU A 476 -20.11 13.58 -38.52
C GLU A 476 -18.67 13.13 -38.28
N ALA A 477 -18.13 13.33 -37.07
CA ALA A 477 -16.77 12.91 -36.73
C ALA A 477 -16.58 11.38 -36.85
N GLN A 478 -17.61 10.60 -36.49
CA GLN A 478 -17.59 9.14 -36.60
C GLN A 478 -17.64 8.69 -38.07
N VAL A 479 -18.41 9.37 -38.93
CA VAL A 479 -18.45 9.11 -40.37
C VAL A 479 -17.09 9.38 -41.00
N THR A 480 -16.48 10.53 -40.70
CA THR A 480 -15.13 10.87 -41.19
C THR A 480 -14.08 9.86 -40.71
N ALA A 481 -14.12 9.45 -39.45
CA ALA A 481 -13.19 8.45 -38.91
C ALA A 481 -13.32 7.07 -39.60
N ASN A 482 -14.54 6.66 -39.93
CA ASN A 482 -14.81 5.42 -40.66
C ASN A 482 -14.34 5.49 -42.11
N GLU A 483 -14.50 6.65 -42.76
CA GLU A 483 -14.03 6.88 -44.12
C GLU A 483 -12.49 6.85 -44.20
N ILE A 484 -11.81 7.52 -43.28
CA ILE A 484 -10.34 7.47 -43.15
C ILE A 484 -9.87 6.04 -42.91
N SER A 485 -10.53 5.30 -42.02
CA SER A 485 -10.18 3.90 -41.73
C SER A 485 -10.36 2.98 -42.93
N ARG A 486 -11.37 3.24 -43.78
CA ARG A 486 -11.59 2.52 -45.02
C ARG A 486 -10.52 2.82 -46.07
N ILE A 487 -10.07 4.07 -46.15
CA ILE A 487 -8.99 4.49 -47.07
C ILE A 487 -7.64 3.86 -46.64
N ILE A 488 -7.34 3.83 -45.34
CA ILE A 488 -6.09 3.25 -44.82
C ILE A 488 -6.11 1.71 -44.85
N GLY A 489 -7.29 1.09 -44.72
CA GLY A 489 -7.44 -0.36 -44.65
C GLY A 489 -7.57 -1.10 -45.98
N GLY A 490 -7.67 -0.38 -47.12
CA GLY A 490 -7.77 -0.97 -48.45
C GLY A 490 -6.39 -1.18 -49.11
N ASN A 491 -6.21 -2.25 -49.86
CA ASN A 491 -5.04 -2.39 -50.74
C ASN A 491 -5.15 -1.37 -51.88
N LEU A 492 -4.06 -0.61 -52.15
CA LEU A 492 -3.98 0.27 -53.31
C LEU A 492 -4.22 -0.51 -54.61
N THR A 493 -5.00 0.06 -55.52
CA THR A 493 -5.09 -0.46 -56.89
C THR A 493 -3.94 0.12 -57.74
N VAL A 494 -3.62 -0.52 -58.86
CA VAL A 494 -2.51 -0.08 -59.74
C VAL A 494 -2.74 1.34 -60.28
N GLU A 495 -4.00 1.76 -60.44
CA GLU A 495 -4.37 3.12 -60.83
C GLU A 495 -4.10 4.15 -59.72
N ASP A 496 -4.22 3.75 -58.43
CA ASP A 496 -3.91 4.60 -57.29
C ASP A 496 -2.39 4.77 -57.11
N GLU A 497 -1.59 3.74 -57.43
CA GLU A 497 -0.12 3.80 -57.37
C GLU A 497 0.43 4.79 -58.41
N ASP A 498 -0.10 4.78 -59.64
CA ASP A 498 0.31 5.71 -60.69
C ASP A 498 -0.09 7.17 -60.38
N ALA A 499 -1.27 7.38 -59.77
CA ALA A 499 -1.71 8.71 -59.34
C ALA A 499 -0.83 9.28 -58.21
N VAL A 500 -0.49 8.45 -57.21
CA VAL A 500 0.41 8.84 -56.11
C VAL A 500 1.82 9.14 -56.64
N LEU A 501 2.33 8.34 -57.57
CA LEU A 501 3.64 8.60 -58.21
C LEU A 501 3.65 9.88 -59.03
N SER A 502 2.54 10.22 -59.71
CA SER A 502 2.40 11.47 -60.45
C SER A 502 2.40 12.69 -59.52
N GLU A 503 1.64 12.66 -58.42
CA GLU A 503 1.65 13.76 -57.45
C GLU A 503 3.00 13.90 -56.74
N LEU A 504 3.67 12.78 -56.42
CA LEU A 504 5.00 12.80 -55.84
C LEU A 504 6.02 13.47 -56.78
N ALA A 505 5.94 13.19 -58.08
CA ALA A 505 6.80 13.81 -59.09
C ALA A 505 6.55 15.32 -59.24
N GLU A 506 5.31 15.77 -59.08
CA GLU A 506 4.98 17.21 -59.07
C GLU A 506 5.54 17.90 -57.82
N ILE A 507 5.47 17.25 -56.66
CA ILE A 507 6.03 17.77 -55.40
C ILE A 507 7.56 17.85 -55.48
N GLU A 508 8.24 16.81 -55.98
CA GLU A 508 9.70 16.83 -56.18
C GLU A 508 10.12 17.94 -57.15
N LYS A 509 9.31 18.21 -58.18
CA LYS A 509 9.57 19.29 -59.13
C LYS A 509 9.42 20.68 -58.48
N LEU A 510 8.39 20.86 -57.64
CA LEU A 510 8.20 22.09 -56.88
C LEU A 510 9.31 22.30 -55.84
N GLU A 511 9.81 21.24 -55.19
CA GLU A 511 10.97 21.32 -54.31
C GLU A 511 12.26 21.63 -55.07
N ALA A 512 12.48 21.03 -56.25
CA ALA A 512 13.63 21.32 -57.10
C ALA A 512 13.64 22.78 -57.58
N ASP A 513 12.47 23.33 -57.95
CA ASP A 513 12.31 24.73 -58.33
C ASP A 513 12.55 25.67 -57.13
N ALA A 514 12.09 25.29 -55.93
CA ALA A 514 12.35 26.04 -54.70
C ALA A 514 13.84 26.01 -54.31
N LEU A 515 14.54 24.90 -54.53
CA LEU A 515 15.98 24.76 -54.28
C LEU A 515 16.82 25.54 -55.30
N ALA A 516 16.41 25.57 -56.57
CA ALA A 516 17.03 26.38 -57.61
C ALA A 516 16.89 27.89 -57.35
N ALA A 517 15.78 28.33 -56.76
CA ALA A 517 15.57 29.72 -56.34
C ALA A 517 16.42 30.13 -55.11
N ALA A 518 16.95 29.16 -54.35
CA ALA A 518 17.74 29.39 -53.13
C ALA A 518 19.27 29.37 -53.36
N MET A 519 19.75 29.11 -54.59
CA MET A 519 21.19 29.15 -54.91
C MET A 519 21.65 30.57 -55.29
N PRO A 520 22.74 31.10 -54.69
CA PRO A 520 23.29 32.40 -55.07
C PRO A 520 23.94 32.36 -56.47
N PRO A 521 23.90 33.46 -57.25
CA PRO A 521 24.38 33.50 -58.63
C PRO A 521 25.91 33.37 -58.74
N ASP A 522 26.35 32.78 -59.85
CA ASP A 522 27.74 32.49 -60.18
C ASP A 522 28.66 33.74 -60.07
N PRO A 523 29.85 33.63 -59.43
CA PRO A 523 30.79 34.74 -59.33
C PRO A 523 31.36 35.10 -60.71
N THR A 524 31.11 36.31 -61.18
CA THR A 524 31.58 36.87 -62.46
C THR A 524 32.99 37.49 -62.38
N ALA A 525 33.79 37.14 -61.38
CA ALA A 525 35.17 37.60 -61.26
C ALA A 525 36.13 36.56 -61.89
N ALA A 526 36.80 36.94 -62.99
CA ALA A 526 37.86 36.14 -63.59
C ALA A 526 39.01 35.93 -62.58
N LEU A 527 39.19 34.68 -62.13
CA LEU A 527 40.38 34.26 -61.40
C LEU A 527 41.56 34.20 -62.39
N ASN A 528 42.62 34.94 -62.05
CA ASN A 528 43.89 34.98 -62.76
C ASN A 528 44.47 33.57 -62.87
N THR A 529 44.70 33.11 -64.09
CA THR A 529 45.43 31.88 -64.41
C THR A 529 46.93 32.09 -64.16
N ALA A 530 47.35 31.94 -62.93
CA ALA A 530 48.75 31.70 -62.56
C ALA A 530 48.71 30.70 -61.40
N ASP A 531 48.49 29.44 -61.77
CA ASP A 531 48.89 28.21 -61.06
C ASP A 531 47.92 27.07 -61.43
N ILE A 532 48.02 26.62 -62.68
CA ILE A 532 47.61 25.26 -63.06
C ILE A 532 48.87 24.54 -63.56
N SER A 533 49.36 23.59 -62.77
CA SER A 533 49.91 22.33 -63.29
C SER A 533 49.49 21.25 -62.28
N MET A 534 48.44 20.48 -62.58
CA MET A 534 48.56 19.13 -63.17
C MET A 534 49.57 18.25 -62.42
N ASP A 535 49.10 17.25 -61.69
CA ASP A 535 48.93 15.94 -62.31
C ASP A 535 48.16 14.95 -61.43
N VAL A 536 47.32 14.18 -62.11
CA VAL A 536 46.60 12.99 -61.67
C VAL A 536 47.61 11.86 -61.47
N ILE A 537 47.43 11.00 -60.44
CA ILE A 537 47.58 9.53 -60.55
C ILE A 537 47.04 8.84 -59.29
N ALA A 538 46.43 7.69 -59.55
CA ALA A 538 45.69 6.82 -58.67
C ALA A 538 46.49 6.09 -57.58
N ALA A 539 45.73 5.64 -56.57
CA ALA A 539 45.86 4.42 -55.76
C ALA A 539 47.25 3.99 -55.27
N THR A 540 47.42 3.89 -53.94
CA THR A 540 47.53 2.61 -53.21
C THR A 540 47.87 2.81 -51.72
N SER A 541 47.20 1.99 -50.90
CA SER A 541 47.68 1.26 -49.70
C SER A 541 48.33 1.94 -48.49
N THR A 542 48.01 1.32 -47.34
CA THR A 542 48.81 1.14 -46.11
C THR A 542 48.97 2.36 -45.19
N GLU A 543 48.29 2.37 -44.04
CA GLU A 543 48.62 1.70 -42.77
C GLU A 543 49.50 2.57 -41.85
N ALA A 544 49.26 2.36 -40.56
CA ALA A 544 49.97 2.91 -39.40
C ALA A 544 49.78 4.44 -39.20
N GLY A 545 49.18 4.91 -38.11
CA GLY A 545 49.20 4.35 -36.78
C GLY A 545 50.02 5.26 -35.87
N ALA A 546 49.49 5.41 -34.67
CA ALA A 546 50.15 5.89 -33.47
C ALA A 546 50.13 7.41 -33.19
N LYS A 547 49.36 7.71 -32.13
CA LYS A 547 49.82 8.31 -30.86
C LYS A 547 50.21 9.80 -30.95
N SER A 548 49.91 10.68 -30.01
CA SER A 548 49.42 10.53 -28.64
C SER A 548 49.60 11.91 -27.97
N LYS A 549 48.58 12.37 -27.23
CA LYS A 549 48.67 13.30 -26.08
C LYS A 549 49.11 14.74 -26.45
N THR A 550 48.71 15.81 -25.78
CA THR A 550 48.34 16.00 -24.37
C THR A 550 47.76 17.41 -24.21
N ARG A 551 46.95 17.61 -23.16
CA ARG A 551 46.75 18.86 -22.40
C ARG A 551 45.97 19.99 -23.10
N ALA A 552 45.12 20.77 -22.45
CA ALA A 552 44.83 20.91 -21.02
C ALA A 552 43.40 21.43 -20.83
N VAL A 553 42.79 20.92 -19.77
CA VAL A 553 41.54 21.35 -19.15
C VAL A 553 41.64 22.81 -18.70
N LYS A 554 40.64 23.62 -19.06
CA LYS A 554 40.27 24.84 -18.31
C LYS A 554 38.76 24.89 -18.18
N ASN A 555 38.33 24.78 -16.92
CA ASN A 555 36.96 24.87 -16.46
C ASN A 555 36.29 26.19 -16.88
N LYS A 556 35.06 26.10 -17.39
CA LYS A 556 34.00 27.07 -17.11
C LYS A 556 32.69 26.30 -16.97
N GLN A 557 32.12 26.40 -15.77
CA GLN A 557 30.73 26.06 -15.47
C GLN A 557 29.82 27.01 -16.24
N GLU A 558 28.81 26.48 -16.91
CA GLU A 558 27.43 26.98 -16.88
C GLU A 558 26.52 26.05 -17.71
N ALA A 559 25.70 25.31 -16.96
CA ALA A 559 24.25 25.18 -17.08
C ALA A 559 23.56 24.93 -18.45
N VAL A 560 22.61 23.99 -18.37
CA VAL A 560 21.36 23.83 -19.15
C VAL A 560 21.46 23.07 -20.48
N ALA A 561 21.10 21.78 -20.44
CA ALA A 561 19.96 21.20 -21.18
C ALA A 561 20.03 19.66 -21.19
N ILE A 562 19.00 19.03 -20.60
CA ILE A 562 18.06 18.10 -21.25
C ILE A 562 18.65 16.93 -22.08
N LEU A 563 18.19 15.72 -21.71
CA LEU A 563 18.23 14.40 -22.38
C LEU A 563 19.36 13.44 -22.02
N GLY A 564 18.97 12.44 -21.23
CA GLY A 564 19.68 11.21 -20.87
C GLY A 564 18.79 10.39 -19.96
#